data_AF-A0A1G3QRI2-F1
#
_entry.id   AF-A0A1G3QRI2-F1
#
_cell.length_a   1.000
_cell.length_b   1.000
_cell.length_c   1.000
_cell.angle_alpha   90.00
_cell.angle_beta   90.00
_cell.angle_gamma   90.00
#
_symmetry.space_group_name_H-M   'P 1'
#
loop_
_entity.id
_entity.type
_entity.pdbx_description
1 polymer ?
#
loop_
_entity_poly.entity_id
_entity_poly.type
_entity_poly.pdbx_seq_one_letter_code
_entity_poly.pdbx_strand_id
1 'polypeptide(L)'
;MRRIAVSLITAMLMTLSCRFAAGDDRLFIRPWVELEPIVRIEPEYPIPLEKAGQWVLEEARTLLSGMVYGWTFSWTPSDVSRKVADRFDLVPVAEIPWGSDRLSVRQTQVEEARLFAQVSYTMNPAEQLRRESWAGAVVDAAMGTGEAPTMKGRAAKFEALANAIKDAVRNQLHTRIFNKPRVIRGEVVLWDDPQVWVGSGAYHAVAKIRLRVVEIVPYRIF
;
A
#
# COMPACT_ATOMS: atom_id res chain seq x y z
N MET A 1 37.23 45.39 50.68
CA MET A 1 35.87 45.84 50.26
C MET A 1 35.62 45.45 48.82
N ARG A 2 34.76 44.46 48.56
CA ARG A 2 33.82 44.38 47.42
C ARG A 2 33.13 43.01 47.43
N ARG A 3 31.86 43.03 47.84
CA ARG A 3 30.84 42.03 47.49
C ARG A 3 30.62 42.09 45.97
N ILE A 4 30.22 41.00 45.33
CA ILE A 4 29.32 40.87 44.14
C ILE A 4 29.24 39.35 43.89
N ALA A 5 28.22 38.67 44.41
CA ALA A 5 26.89 38.45 43.85
C ALA A 5 26.83 37.14 43.04
N VAL A 6 26.39 36.08 43.74
CA VAL A 6 25.83 34.85 43.19
C VAL A 6 24.56 35.22 42.43
N SER A 7 24.51 34.93 41.13
CA SER A 7 23.25 34.94 40.36
C SER A 7 22.86 33.50 40.06
N LEU A 8 21.70 33.16 40.60
CA LEU A 8 20.99 31.89 40.54
C LEU A 8 19.70 32.17 39.74
N ILE A 9 19.19 31.16 39.02
CA ILE A 9 17.80 31.04 38.52
C ILE A 9 17.61 31.84 37.21
N THR A 10 17.17 31.29 36.07
CA THR A 10 16.05 30.36 35.86
C THR A 10 16.21 29.70 34.49
N ALA A 11 16.21 28.37 34.43
CA ALA A 11 16.00 27.64 33.19
C ALA A 11 14.51 27.74 32.84
N MET A 12 14.18 28.57 31.84
CA MET A 12 12.86 28.60 31.24
C MET A 12 12.73 27.35 30.35
N LEU A 13 12.25 26.26 30.95
CA LEU A 13 11.74 25.10 30.22
C LEU A 13 10.50 25.59 29.46
N MET A 14 10.67 26.03 28.21
CA MET A 14 9.56 26.04 27.26
C MET A 14 9.16 24.59 27.07
N THR A 15 8.11 24.19 27.77
CA THR A 15 7.31 23.03 27.41
C THR A 15 6.79 23.28 26.00
N LEU A 16 7.53 22.77 25.01
CA LEU A 16 7.04 22.59 23.67
C LEU A 16 5.90 21.59 23.80
N SER A 17 4.69 22.10 24.06
CA SER A 17 3.47 21.36 23.80
C SER A 17 3.46 21.11 22.30
N CYS A 18 4.07 20.00 21.90
CA CYS A 18 3.87 19.41 20.60
C CYS A 18 2.38 19.09 20.52
N ARG A 19 1.60 20.04 19.99
CA ARG A 19 0.28 19.74 19.49
C ARG A 19 0.51 18.68 18.42
N PHE A 20 -0.03 17.48 18.65
CA PHE A 20 -0.23 16.50 17.60
C PHE A 20 -0.88 17.27 16.43
N ALA A 21 -0.15 17.46 15.34
CA ALA A 21 -0.69 18.12 14.18
C ALA A 21 -1.90 17.32 13.70
N ALA A 22 -3.00 18.02 13.40
CA ALA A 22 -4.14 17.48 12.70
C ALA A 22 -3.65 16.64 11.50
N GLY A 23 -4.27 15.47 11.31
CA GLY A 23 -3.79 14.45 10.37
C GLY A 23 -3.45 15.04 9.01
N ASP A 24 -2.30 14.65 8.47
CA ASP A 24 -1.87 15.04 7.12
C ASP A 24 -2.98 14.66 6.13
N ASP A 25 -3.64 15.68 5.59
CA ASP A 25 -4.74 15.53 4.63
C ASP A 25 -4.20 15.07 3.27
N ARG A 26 -2.88 15.00 3.11
CA ARG A 26 -2.23 14.64 1.86
C ARG A 26 -1.50 13.31 1.97
N LEU A 27 -1.63 12.53 0.90
CA LEU A 27 -0.82 11.36 0.64
C LEU A 27 0.26 11.71 -0.37
N PHE A 28 1.45 11.13 -0.20
CA PHE A 28 2.57 11.27 -1.11
C PHE A 28 3.12 9.89 -1.45
N ILE A 29 3.34 9.64 -2.74
CA ILE A 29 3.94 8.40 -3.24
C ILE A 29 4.93 8.70 -4.37
N ARG A 30 5.88 7.79 -4.63
CA ARG A 30 6.83 7.90 -5.74
C ARG A 30 6.83 6.64 -6.63
N PRO A 31 5.73 6.37 -7.35
CA PRO A 31 5.66 5.24 -8.28
C PRO A 31 6.65 5.42 -9.43
N TRP A 32 6.95 4.30 -10.08
CA TRP A 32 7.91 4.25 -11.18
C TRP A 32 7.54 3.20 -12.21
N VAL A 33 7.92 3.44 -13.46
CA VAL A 33 7.75 2.48 -14.57
C VAL A 33 9.06 2.32 -15.33
N GLU A 34 9.30 1.13 -15.88
CA GLU A 34 10.48 0.85 -16.71
C GLU A 34 10.28 1.47 -18.09
N LEU A 35 11.31 2.13 -18.62
CA LEU A 35 11.39 2.59 -20.00
C LEU A 35 11.99 1.52 -20.91
N GLU A 36 12.85 0.68 -20.36
CA GLU A 36 13.51 -0.42 -21.05
C GLU A 36 13.32 -1.74 -20.27
N PRO A 37 12.12 -2.33 -20.28
CA PRO A 37 11.86 -3.54 -19.52
C PRO A 37 12.67 -4.72 -20.03
N ILE A 38 13.13 -5.56 -19.10
CA ILE A 38 13.90 -6.78 -19.39
C ILE A 38 13.09 -7.69 -20.33
N VAL A 39 11.79 -7.81 -20.09
CA VAL A 39 10.87 -8.59 -20.92
C VAL A 39 10.12 -7.66 -21.86
N ARG A 40 10.40 -7.80 -23.16
CA ARG A 40 9.80 -6.99 -24.24
C ARG A 40 8.45 -7.57 -24.66
N ILE A 41 7.42 -7.28 -23.87
CA ILE A 41 6.04 -7.66 -24.19
C ILE A 41 5.36 -6.60 -25.08
N GLU A 42 5.74 -5.35 -24.86
CA GLU A 42 5.14 -4.20 -25.54
C GLU A 42 5.68 -4.06 -26.98
N PRO A 43 4.85 -3.60 -27.93
CA PRO A 43 5.26 -3.48 -29.33
C PRO A 43 6.29 -2.37 -29.56
N GLU A 44 6.29 -1.33 -28.72
CA GLU A 44 7.20 -0.19 -28.79
C GLU A 44 8.33 -0.34 -27.77
N TYR A 45 9.57 -0.15 -28.22
CA TYR A 45 10.76 -0.25 -27.37
C TYR A 45 11.88 0.68 -27.87
N PRO A 46 12.52 1.50 -27.00
CA PRO A 46 12.14 1.79 -25.62
C PRO A 46 10.72 2.37 -25.52
N ILE A 47 10.11 2.28 -24.34
CA ILE A 47 8.75 2.81 -24.14
C ILE A 47 8.79 4.34 -24.24
N PRO A 48 7.95 4.97 -25.08
CA PRO A 48 7.88 6.42 -25.17
C PRO A 48 7.51 7.07 -23.84
N LEU A 49 8.10 8.24 -23.54
CA LEU A 49 7.87 8.95 -22.28
C LEU A 49 6.41 9.32 -22.04
N GLU A 50 5.65 9.62 -23.10
CA GLU A 50 4.22 9.92 -23.00
C GLU A 50 3.44 8.70 -22.48
N LYS A 51 3.69 7.53 -23.07
CA LYS A 51 3.09 6.25 -22.68
C LYS A 51 3.51 5.85 -21.26
N ALA A 52 4.79 6.00 -20.94
CA ALA A 52 5.30 5.79 -19.58
C ALA A 52 4.65 6.76 -18.57
N GLY A 53 4.41 8.01 -18.95
CA GLY A 53 3.71 9.01 -18.14
C GLY A 53 2.28 8.60 -17.80
N GLN A 54 1.54 8.07 -18.78
CA GLN A 54 0.19 7.53 -18.54
C GLN A 54 0.23 6.34 -17.57
N TRP A 55 1.20 5.45 -17.73
CA TRP A 55 1.34 4.26 -16.90
C TRP A 55 1.72 4.54 -15.45
N VAL A 56 2.66 5.46 -15.23
CA VAL A 56 3.05 5.85 -13.87
C VAL A 56 1.91 6.57 -13.16
N LEU A 57 1.09 7.33 -13.89
CA LEU A 57 -0.09 7.98 -13.32
C LEU A 57 -1.21 6.99 -13.00
N GLU A 58 -1.46 6.00 -13.87
CA GLU A 58 -2.38 4.90 -13.59
C GLU A 58 -1.93 4.12 -12.36
N GLU A 59 -0.63 3.83 -12.22
CA GLU A 59 -0.07 3.19 -11.05
C GLU A 59 -0.24 4.04 -9.79
N ALA A 60 0.07 5.33 -9.86
CA ALA A 60 -0.13 6.26 -8.77
C ALA A 60 -1.58 6.24 -8.26
N ARG A 61 -2.52 6.31 -9.21
CA ARG A 61 -3.95 6.32 -8.91
C ARG A 61 -4.41 5.03 -8.25
N THR A 62 -3.95 3.87 -8.73
CA THR A 62 -4.27 2.57 -8.13
C THR A 62 -3.73 2.45 -6.71
N LEU A 63 -2.47 2.83 -6.48
CA LEU A 63 -1.86 2.79 -5.14
C LEU A 63 -2.56 3.73 -4.17
N LEU A 64 -2.80 4.99 -4.57
CA LEU A 64 -3.51 5.97 -3.75
C LEU A 64 -4.96 5.55 -3.47
N SER A 65 -5.67 4.98 -4.45
CA SER A 65 -7.01 4.42 -4.23
C SER A 65 -6.97 3.30 -3.19
N GLY A 66 -5.93 2.45 -3.25
CA GLY A 66 -5.65 1.42 -2.26
C GLY A 66 -5.36 1.94 -0.86
N MET A 67 -4.77 3.13 -0.74
CA MET A 67 -4.47 3.78 0.54
C MET A 67 -5.67 4.53 1.12
N VAL A 68 -6.56 5.06 0.27
CA VAL A 68 -7.73 5.84 0.70
C VAL A 68 -8.95 4.94 0.94
N TYR A 69 -9.26 4.06 -0.03
CA TYR A 69 -10.48 3.27 -0.04
C TYR A 69 -10.22 1.82 0.33
N GLY A 70 -9.11 1.27 -0.16
CA GLY A 70 -8.74 -0.14 0.00
C GLY A 70 -9.51 -1.07 -0.95
N TRP A 71 -9.51 -2.35 -0.59
CA TRP A 71 -10.16 -3.43 -1.30
C TRP A 71 -11.01 -4.26 -0.34
N THR A 72 -12.10 -4.83 -0.87
CA THR A 72 -12.65 -6.06 -0.29
C THR A 72 -11.81 -7.23 -0.77
N PHE A 73 -11.57 -8.21 0.11
CA PHE A 73 -10.86 -9.43 -0.24
C PHE A 73 -11.71 -10.68 0.02
N SER A 74 -11.45 -11.71 -0.78
CA SER A 74 -11.93 -13.07 -0.56
C SER A 74 -10.76 -14.02 -0.68
N TRP A 75 -10.47 -14.77 0.39
CA TRP A 75 -9.37 -15.72 0.44
C TRP A 75 -9.88 -17.13 0.67
N THR A 76 -9.52 -18.05 -0.23
CA THR A 76 -9.69 -19.50 -0.10
C THR A 76 -8.30 -20.10 0.12
N PRO A 77 -7.93 -20.47 1.36
CA PRO A 77 -6.65 -21.09 1.64
C PRO A 77 -6.53 -22.46 0.95
N SER A 78 -5.33 -22.82 0.50
CA SER A 78 -5.12 -24.14 -0.09
C SER A 78 -5.35 -25.29 0.89
N ASP A 79 -6.00 -26.32 0.37
CA ASP A 79 -6.21 -27.58 1.05
C ASP A 79 -5.99 -28.75 0.10
N VAL A 80 -4.79 -29.33 0.18
CA VAL A 80 -4.36 -30.46 -0.65
C VAL A 80 -5.27 -31.68 -0.43
N SER A 81 -5.69 -31.95 0.80
CA SER A 81 -6.54 -33.10 1.12
C SER A 81 -7.92 -32.99 0.47
N ARG A 82 -8.40 -31.76 0.28
CA ARG A 82 -9.69 -31.44 -0.34
C ARG A 82 -9.59 -30.99 -1.80
N LYS A 83 -8.39 -31.02 -2.39
CA LYS A 83 -8.08 -30.53 -3.76
C LYS A 83 -8.52 -29.07 -3.99
N VAL A 84 -8.40 -28.23 -2.96
CA VAL A 84 -8.72 -26.80 -3.03
C VAL A 84 -7.44 -26.02 -3.30
N ALA A 85 -7.41 -25.27 -4.41
CA ALA A 85 -6.31 -24.37 -4.75
C ALA A 85 -6.35 -23.08 -3.91
N ASP A 86 -5.19 -22.50 -3.63
CA ASP A 86 -5.09 -21.18 -3.00
C ASP A 86 -5.62 -20.12 -3.97
N ARG A 87 -6.61 -19.35 -3.54
CA ARG A 87 -7.21 -18.27 -4.34
C ARG A 87 -7.43 -17.03 -3.49
N PHE A 88 -6.93 -15.90 -3.96
CA PHE A 88 -7.07 -14.61 -3.30
C PHE A 88 -7.55 -13.58 -4.31
N ASP A 89 -8.77 -13.09 -4.11
CA ASP A 89 -9.37 -12.08 -4.97
C ASP A 89 -9.40 -10.74 -4.21
N LEU A 90 -8.98 -9.67 -4.87
CA LEU A 90 -9.09 -8.28 -4.41
C LEU A 90 -10.02 -7.51 -5.33
N VAL A 91 -11.00 -6.82 -4.76
CA VAL A 91 -11.93 -5.96 -5.50
C VAL A 91 -11.88 -4.54 -4.90
N PRO A 92 -11.54 -3.50 -5.69
CA PRO A 92 -11.47 -2.13 -5.18
C PRO A 92 -12.79 -1.70 -4.56
N VAL A 93 -12.72 -1.05 -3.39
CA VAL A 93 -13.92 -0.46 -2.76
C VAL A 93 -14.38 0.76 -3.55
N ALA A 94 -13.43 1.59 -3.96
CA ALA A 94 -13.62 2.72 -4.84
C ALA A 94 -12.27 3.11 -5.47
N GLU A 95 -12.31 3.90 -6.53
CA GLU A 95 -11.13 4.41 -7.21
C GLU A 95 -11.16 5.93 -7.26
N ILE A 96 -9.98 6.55 -7.17
CA ILE A 96 -9.81 7.97 -7.48
C ILE A 96 -10.10 8.15 -8.98
N PRO A 97 -11.02 9.05 -9.39
CA PRO A 97 -11.32 9.26 -10.79
C PRO A 97 -10.11 9.76 -11.59
N TRP A 98 -10.05 9.38 -12.87
CA TRP A 98 -9.16 10.04 -13.83
C TRP A 98 -9.43 11.55 -13.85
N GLY A 99 -8.37 12.35 -13.89
CA GLY A 99 -8.48 13.82 -13.95
C GLY A 99 -8.95 14.48 -12.65
N SER A 100 -8.93 13.78 -11.50
CA SER A 100 -9.25 14.39 -10.22
C SER A 100 -8.33 15.57 -9.91
N ASP A 101 -8.91 16.76 -9.67
CA ASP A 101 -8.16 17.98 -9.29
C ASP A 101 -7.39 17.85 -7.97
N ARG A 102 -7.75 16.84 -7.16
CA ARG A 102 -7.09 16.52 -5.89
C ARG A 102 -5.85 15.65 -6.07
N LEU A 103 -5.62 15.11 -7.27
CA LEU A 103 -4.44 14.33 -7.64
C LEU A 103 -3.46 15.23 -8.40
N SER A 104 -2.25 15.41 -7.88
CA SER A 104 -1.26 16.33 -8.44
C SER A 104 0.09 15.65 -8.61
N VAL A 105 0.61 15.66 -9.83
CA VAL A 105 1.99 15.28 -10.15
C VAL A 105 2.89 16.50 -9.88
N ARG A 106 3.84 16.35 -8.96
CA ARG A 106 4.73 17.44 -8.53
C ARG A 106 6.01 17.50 -9.35
N GLN A 107 6.57 16.33 -9.63
CA GLN A 107 7.83 16.21 -10.35
C GLN A 107 7.89 14.85 -11.04
N THR A 108 8.46 14.82 -12.24
CA THR A 108 8.85 13.59 -12.93
C THR A 108 10.35 13.55 -13.12
N GLN A 109 10.93 12.36 -13.02
CA GLN A 109 12.38 12.19 -13.16
C GLN A 109 12.67 10.88 -13.87
N VAL A 110 13.62 10.91 -14.79
CA VAL A 110 14.16 9.69 -15.42
C VAL A 110 15.47 9.33 -14.75
N GLU A 111 15.55 8.13 -14.18
CA GLU A 111 16.76 7.57 -13.55
C GLU A 111 16.88 6.11 -13.97
N GLU A 112 18.07 5.68 -14.42
CA GLU A 112 18.37 4.26 -14.73
C GLU A 112 17.31 3.54 -15.58
N ALA A 113 16.91 4.15 -16.71
CA ALA A 113 15.86 3.64 -17.59
C ALA A 113 14.50 3.41 -16.90
N ARG A 114 14.20 4.18 -15.84
CA ARG A 114 12.88 4.24 -15.19
C ARG A 114 12.38 5.67 -15.16
N LEU A 115 11.07 5.83 -15.34
CA LEU A 115 10.38 7.09 -15.10
C LEU A 115 9.74 7.06 -13.71
N PHE A 116 10.19 7.94 -12.83
CA PHE A 116 9.61 8.19 -11.51
C PHE A 116 8.66 9.39 -11.57
N ALA A 117 7.57 9.33 -10.81
CA ALA A 117 6.68 10.47 -10.60
C ALA A 117 6.45 10.69 -9.11
N GLN A 118 6.69 11.90 -8.61
CA GLN A 118 6.23 12.30 -7.28
C GLN A 118 4.78 12.75 -7.38
N VAL A 119 3.88 11.97 -6.79
CA VAL A 119 2.43 12.21 -6.87
C VAL A 119 1.88 12.46 -5.48
N SER A 120 1.00 13.45 -5.37
CA SER A 120 0.30 13.76 -4.14
C SER A 120 -1.22 13.72 -4.34
N TYR A 121 -1.96 13.30 -3.32
CA TYR A 121 -3.41 13.31 -3.31
C TYR A 121 -3.95 13.96 -2.05
N THR A 122 -4.86 14.93 -2.20
CA THR A 122 -5.51 15.61 -1.06
C THR A 122 -6.85 14.95 -0.75
N MET A 123 -6.95 14.36 0.44
CA MET A 123 -8.15 13.70 0.92
C MET A 123 -9.23 14.70 1.31
N ASN A 124 -10.49 14.41 0.97
CA ASN A 124 -11.63 15.18 1.46
C ASN A 124 -11.97 14.79 2.92
N PRO A 125 -12.83 15.55 3.63
CA PRO A 125 -13.15 15.23 5.02
C PRO A 125 -13.72 13.82 5.26
N ALA A 126 -14.47 13.26 4.31
CA ALA A 126 -15.02 11.91 4.44
C ALA A 126 -13.93 10.83 4.31
N GLU A 127 -12.99 11.02 3.38
CA GLU A 127 -11.82 10.18 3.19
C GLU A 127 -10.87 10.25 4.40
N GLN A 128 -10.68 11.45 4.99
CA GLN A 128 -9.91 11.64 6.21
C GLN A 128 -10.52 10.87 7.39
N LEU A 129 -11.83 11.01 7.62
CA LEU A 129 -12.54 10.26 8.66
C LEU A 129 -12.45 8.75 8.43
N ARG A 130 -12.54 8.30 7.16
CA ARG A 130 -12.34 6.90 6.81
C ARG A 130 -10.94 6.44 7.21
N ARG A 131 -9.89 7.20 6.89
CA ARG A 131 -8.50 6.87 7.24
C ARG A 131 -8.28 6.82 8.75
N GLU A 132 -8.88 7.75 9.51
CA GLU A 132 -8.87 7.74 10.98
C GLU A 132 -9.53 6.47 11.54
N SER A 133 -10.65 6.03 10.95
CA SER A 133 -11.30 4.77 11.34
C SER A 133 -10.36 3.56 11.20
N TRP A 134 -9.49 3.57 10.17
CA TRP A 134 -8.49 2.52 9.93
C TRP A 134 -7.27 2.64 10.85
N ALA A 135 -6.99 3.83 11.39
CA ALA A 135 -5.94 4.07 12.37
C ALA A 135 -6.26 3.50 13.77
N GLY A 136 -7.55 3.28 14.06
CA GLY A 136 -8.05 2.85 15.37
C GLY A 136 -7.39 1.57 15.89
N ALA A 137 -7.27 1.46 17.22
CA ALA A 137 -6.57 0.35 17.89
C ALA A 137 -7.18 -1.03 17.66
N VAL A 138 -8.47 -1.10 17.30
CA VAL A 138 -9.20 -2.34 17.02
C VAL A 138 -8.84 -2.91 15.64
N VAL A 139 -8.22 -2.10 14.77
CA VAL A 139 -7.89 -2.48 13.41
C VAL A 139 -6.50 -3.13 13.36
N ASP A 140 -6.48 -4.36 12.88
CA ASP A 140 -5.25 -5.13 12.76
C ASP A 140 -4.29 -4.48 11.78
N ALA A 141 -3.03 -4.39 12.17
CA ALA A 141 -1.93 -3.98 11.32
C ALA A 141 -1.06 -5.19 10.99
N ALA A 142 -0.74 -5.36 9.71
CA ALA A 142 0.12 -6.45 9.25
C ALA A 142 1.03 -5.98 8.12
N MET A 143 2.11 -6.71 7.92
CA MET A 143 3.05 -6.52 6.82
C MET A 143 3.27 -7.85 6.13
N GLY A 144 3.45 -7.81 4.81
CA GLY A 144 3.68 -9.00 4.01
C GLY A 144 4.56 -8.70 2.81
N THR A 145 5.11 -9.77 2.26
CA THR A 145 5.97 -9.74 1.08
C THR A 145 5.37 -10.56 -0.05
N GLY A 146 5.64 -10.18 -1.29
CA GLY A 146 5.11 -10.85 -2.46
C GLY A 146 6.03 -10.71 -3.66
N GLU A 147 5.96 -11.69 -4.54
CA GLU A 147 6.74 -11.70 -5.77
C GLU A 147 5.86 -12.07 -6.97
N ALA A 148 6.28 -11.63 -8.15
CA ALA A 148 5.69 -12.06 -9.42
C ALA A 148 6.74 -12.02 -10.54
N PRO A 149 6.77 -13.02 -11.45
CA PRO A 149 7.73 -13.07 -12.55
C PRO A 149 7.60 -11.87 -13.50
N THR A 150 8.71 -11.24 -13.89
CA THR A 150 8.69 -10.11 -14.86
C THR A 150 8.21 -10.52 -16.24
N MET A 151 8.13 -11.82 -16.54
CA MET A 151 7.57 -12.38 -17.77
C MET A 151 6.12 -11.99 -18.03
N LYS A 152 5.37 -11.56 -17.01
CA LYS A 152 4.00 -11.04 -17.15
C LYS A 152 3.95 -9.53 -17.40
N GLY A 153 5.11 -8.88 -17.58
CA GLY A 153 5.26 -7.46 -17.88
C GLY A 153 4.78 -6.58 -16.73
N ARG A 154 4.21 -5.43 -17.08
CA ARG A 154 3.75 -4.42 -16.11
C ARG A 154 2.72 -4.97 -15.10
N ALA A 155 1.84 -5.87 -15.54
CA ALA A 155 0.83 -6.47 -14.67
C ALA A 155 1.45 -7.27 -13.51
N ALA A 156 2.65 -7.82 -13.69
CA ALA A 156 3.38 -8.53 -12.64
C ALA A 156 3.62 -7.65 -11.40
N LYS A 157 3.81 -6.34 -11.58
CA LYS A 157 4.05 -5.42 -10.47
C LYS A 157 2.86 -5.39 -9.50
N PHE A 158 1.64 -5.32 -10.03
CA PHE A 158 0.42 -5.39 -9.22
C PHE A 158 0.15 -6.79 -8.68
N GLU A 159 0.53 -7.84 -9.41
CA GLU A 159 0.46 -9.22 -8.91
C GLU A 159 1.37 -9.43 -7.69
N ALA A 160 2.61 -8.91 -7.73
CA ALA A 160 3.52 -8.95 -6.60
C ALA A 160 2.94 -8.22 -5.38
N LEU A 161 2.31 -7.04 -5.60
CA LEU A 161 1.61 -6.31 -4.56
C LEU A 161 0.42 -7.11 -3.99
N ALA A 162 -0.40 -7.72 -4.84
CA ALA A 162 -1.52 -8.56 -4.41
C ALA A 162 -1.04 -9.76 -3.59
N ASN A 163 0.09 -10.38 -3.98
CA ASN A 163 0.73 -11.44 -3.21
C ASN A 163 1.25 -10.94 -1.86
N ALA A 164 1.80 -9.73 -1.79
CA ALA A 164 2.25 -9.10 -0.53
C ALA A 164 1.08 -8.82 0.42
N ILE A 165 -0.05 -8.36 -0.12
CA ILE A 165 -1.29 -8.16 0.65
C ILE A 165 -1.82 -9.52 1.15
N LYS A 166 -1.87 -10.55 0.29
CA LYS A 166 -2.27 -11.91 0.67
C LYS A 166 -1.40 -12.45 1.81
N ASP A 167 -0.09 -12.28 1.69
CA ASP A 167 0.87 -12.70 2.73
C ASP A 167 0.61 -11.99 4.05
N ALA A 168 0.41 -10.66 4.03
CA ALA A 168 0.10 -9.89 5.22
C ALA A 168 -1.21 -10.36 5.90
N VAL A 169 -2.26 -10.61 5.10
CA VAL A 169 -3.54 -11.16 5.59
C VAL A 169 -3.31 -12.54 6.21
N ARG A 170 -2.60 -13.43 5.52
CA ARG A 170 -2.27 -14.77 6.03
C ARG A 170 -1.53 -14.71 7.35
N ASN A 171 -0.48 -13.88 7.45
CA ASN A 171 0.35 -13.76 8.65
C ASN A 171 -0.48 -13.31 9.85
N GLN A 172 -1.40 -12.36 9.63
CA GLN A 172 -2.31 -11.90 10.68
C GLN A 172 -3.28 -12.99 11.14
N LEU A 173 -3.89 -13.71 10.19
CA LEU A 173 -4.95 -14.67 10.48
C LEU A 173 -4.44 -16.01 11.02
N HIS A 174 -3.22 -16.41 10.64
CA HIS A 174 -2.61 -17.64 11.12
C HIS A 174 -2.43 -17.66 12.65
N THR A 175 -2.29 -16.50 13.28
CA THR A 175 -2.21 -16.39 14.75
C THR A 175 -3.54 -16.64 15.47
N ARG A 176 -4.67 -16.57 14.76
CA ARG A 176 -6.03 -16.60 15.35
C ARG A 176 -6.85 -17.81 14.92
N ILE A 177 -6.58 -18.37 13.75
CA ILE A 177 -7.39 -19.43 13.16
C ILE A 177 -6.64 -20.76 13.23
N PHE A 178 -7.10 -21.66 14.10
CA PHE A 178 -6.50 -22.98 14.27
C PHE A 178 -6.89 -23.95 13.14
N ASN A 179 -8.16 -23.94 12.72
CA ASN A 179 -8.69 -24.82 11.69
C ASN A 179 -8.74 -24.11 10.34
N LYS A 180 -8.26 -24.74 9.27
CA LYS A 180 -8.32 -24.18 7.92
C LYS A 180 -9.76 -23.84 7.53
N PRO A 181 -10.10 -22.56 7.31
CA PRO A 181 -11.43 -22.17 6.87
C PRO A 181 -11.61 -22.47 5.39
N ARG A 182 -12.86 -22.53 4.94
CA ARG A 182 -13.20 -22.67 3.52
C ARG A 182 -12.99 -21.36 2.79
N VAL A 183 -13.49 -20.25 3.34
CA VAL A 183 -13.34 -18.91 2.77
C VAL A 183 -13.23 -17.89 3.90
N ILE A 184 -12.40 -16.87 3.72
CA ILE A 184 -12.30 -15.70 4.59
C ILE A 184 -12.61 -14.46 3.76
N ARG A 185 -13.45 -13.57 4.28
CA ARG A 185 -13.81 -12.30 3.63
C ARG A 185 -13.55 -11.13 4.56
N GLY A 186 -13.18 -10.01 3.97
CA GLY A 186 -13.00 -8.78 4.72
C GLY A 186 -12.60 -7.60 3.86
N GLU A 187 -12.07 -6.58 4.52
CA GLU A 187 -11.57 -5.36 3.90
C GLU A 187 -10.11 -5.13 4.28
N VAL A 188 -9.35 -4.58 3.35
CA VAL A 188 -7.94 -4.25 3.52
C VAL A 188 -7.61 -2.89 2.90
N VAL A 189 -6.75 -2.12 3.53
CA VAL A 189 -6.25 -0.83 3.03
C VAL A 189 -4.73 -0.80 3.12
N LEU A 190 -4.06 -0.19 2.14
CA LEU A 190 -2.62 0.08 2.22
C LEU A 190 -2.39 1.22 3.23
N TRP A 191 -1.55 0.99 4.22
CA TRP A 191 -1.30 2.00 5.23
C TRP A 191 -0.24 3.03 4.81
N ASP A 192 0.79 2.54 4.13
CA ASP A 192 1.93 3.30 3.61
C ASP A 192 2.13 3.02 2.10
N ASP A 193 2.97 3.83 1.44
CA ASP A 193 3.43 3.58 0.06
C ASP A 193 4.15 2.22 -0.02
N PRO A 194 3.64 1.24 -0.79
CA PRO A 194 4.26 -0.06 -0.88
C PRO A 194 5.60 0.04 -1.63
N GLN A 195 6.59 -0.69 -1.12
CA GLN A 195 7.90 -0.73 -1.77
C GLN A 195 7.92 -1.82 -2.83
N VAL A 196 8.33 -1.47 -4.05
CA VAL A 196 8.46 -2.42 -5.15
C VAL A 196 9.80 -2.24 -5.85
N TRP A 197 10.50 -3.35 -6.09
CA TRP A 197 11.77 -3.39 -6.83
C TRP A 197 11.84 -4.61 -7.74
N VAL A 198 12.78 -4.60 -8.68
CA VAL A 198 13.09 -5.75 -9.54
C VAL A 198 14.32 -6.44 -8.98
N GLY A 199 14.25 -7.77 -8.85
CA GLY A 199 15.38 -8.59 -8.41
C GLY A 199 15.18 -10.04 -8.86
N SER A 200 16.26 -10.70 -9.26
CA SER A 200 16.25 -12.14 -9.62
C SER A 200 15.19 -12.52 -10.68
N GLY A 201 14.91 -11.63 -11.64
CA GLY A 201 13.90 -11.88 -12.69
C GLY A 201 12.43 -11.78 -12.22
N ALA A 202 12.19 -11.21 -11.04
CA ALA A 202 10.85 -10.99 -10.50
C ALA A 202 10.68 -9.54 -9.98
N TYR A 203 9.44 -9.07 -9.95
CA TYR A 203 9.06 -7.95 -9.11
C TYR A 203 8.87 -8.45 -7.68
N HIS A 204 9.44 -7.73 -6.72
CA HIS A 204 9.28 -7.95 -5.29
C HIS A 204 8.53 -6.78 -4.71
N ALA A 205 7.55 -7.05 -3.86
CA ALA A 205 6.73 -6.05 -3.20
C ALA A 205 6.68 -6.27 -1.70
N VAL A 206 6.69 -5.17 -0.94
CA VAL A 206 6.41 -5.16 0.50
C VAL A 206 5.23 -4.23 0.73
N ALA A 207 4.19 -4.76 1.37
CA ALA A 207 2.97 -4.02 1.67
C ALA A 207 2.72 -4.01 3.18
N LYS A 208 2.46 -2.81 3.71
CA LYS A 208 1.89 -2.64 5.05
C LYS A 208 0.40 -2.37 4.91
N ILE A 209 -0.40 -3.12 5.63
CA ILE A 209 -1.85 -3.06 5.53
C ILE A 209 -2.51 -2.84 6.87
N ARG A 210 -3.73 -2.31 6.81
CA ARG A 210 -4.72 -2.47 7.87
C ARG A 210 -5.82 -3.41 7.39
N LEU A 211 -6.28 -4.29 8.28
CA LEU A 211 -7.19 -5.39 7.96
C LEU A 211 -8.41 -5.39 8.88
N ARG A 212 -9.59 -5.65 8.31
CA ARG A 212 -10.81 -6.01 9.04
C ARG A 212 -11.40 -7.28 8.44
N VAL A 213 -11.58 -8.30 9.27
CA VAL A 213 -12.25 -9.54 8.86
C VAL A 213 -13.74 -9.36 9.05
N VAL A 214 -14.51 -9.65 7.99
CA VAL A 214 -15.98 -9.57 8.01
C VAL A 214 -16.58 -10.95 8.25
N GLU A 215 -16.04 -12.00 7.62
CA GLU A 215 -16.60 -13.35 7.69
C GLU A 215 -15.51 -14.41 7.60
N ILE A 216 -15.62 -15.46 8.43
CA ILE A 216 -14.84 -16.69 8.33
C ILE A 216 -15.82 -17.85 8.14
N VAL A 217 -15.79 -18.48 6.97
CA VAL A 217 -16.68 -19.60 6.62
C VAL A 217 -15.94 -20.91 6.86
N PRO A 218 -16.28 -21.70 7.90
CA PRO A 218 -15.66 -23.00 8.13
C PRO A 218 -16.17 -24.07 7.14
N TYR A 219 -15.45 -25.19 7.04
CA TYR A 219 -16.01 -26.40 6.42
C TYR A 219 -17.11 -26.96 7.32
N ARG A 220 -18.29 -27.22 6.74
CA ARG A 220 -19.38 -27.93 7.45
C ARG A 220 -19.17 -29.43 7.29
N ILE A 221 -19.24 -30.17 8.39
CA ILE A 221 -19.34 -31.63 8.40
C ILE A 221 -20.84 -31.92 8.36
N PHE A 222 -21.30 -32.67 7.35
CA PHE A 222 -22.65 -33.22 7.29
C PHE A 222 -22.59 -34.70 7.63
#